data_AF-A0A1F6ME58-F1
#
_entry.id   AF-A0A1F6ME58-F1
#
_cell.length_a   1.000
_cell.length_b   1.000
_cell.length_c   1.000
_cell.angle_alpha   90.00
_cell.angle_beta   90.00
_cell.angle_gamma   90.00
#
_symmetry.space_group_name_H-M   'P 1'
#
loop_
_entity.id
_entity.type
_entity.pdbx_description
1 polymer ?
#
loop_
_entity_poly.entity_id
_entity_poly.type
_entity_poly.pdbx_seq_one_letter_code
_entity_poly.pdbx_strand_id
1 'polypeptide(L)' 'MAVPYRDYRCGSCKKLLFRGWLAEGEVEVKCRSCHALTTVAESKFDGMLCAIVPCPHRLVPKAMEKKPKKI' A
#
# COMPACT_ATOMS: atom_id res chain seq x y z
N MET A 1 -6.81 15.18 -12.00
CA MET A 1 -5.68 14.29 -11.63
C MET A 1 -6.27 12.92 -11.32
N ALA A 2 -5.83 11.86 -12.01
CA ALA A 2 -6.31 10.51 -11.73
C ALA A 2 -5.52 9.94 -10.54
N VAL A 3 -6.21 9.47 -9.50
CA VAL A 3 -5.56 8.83 -8.36
C VAL A 3 -5.03 7.47 -8.82
N PRO A 4 -3.73 7.16 -8.64
CA PRO A 4 -3.20 5.84 -8.98
C PRO A 4 -3.91 4.78 -8.13
N TYR A 5 -4.38 3.73 -8.78
CA TYR A 5 -5.03 2.59 -8.13
C TYR A 5 -4.44 1.29 -8.66
N ARG A 6 -4.56 0.22 -7.86
CA ARG A 6 -4.25 -1.14 -8.27
C ARG A 6 -5.51 -1.99 -8.17
N ASP A 7 -5.68 -2.88 -9.15
CA ASP A 7 -6.73 -3.89 -9.11
C ASP A 7 -6.22 -5.11 -8.34
N TYR A 8 -6.89 -5.44 -7.24
CA TYR A 8 -6.60 -6.64 -6.45
C TYR A 8 -7.59 -7.73 -6.81
N ARG A 9 -7.08 -8.85 -7.31
CA ARG A 9 -7.87 -9.99 -7.78
C ARG A 9 -7.57 -11.22 -6.93
N CYS A 10 -8.58 -12.07 -6.78
CA CYS A 10 -8.43 -13.34 -6.09
C CYS A 10 -7.45 -14.25 -6.84
N GLY A 11 -6.49 -14.84 -6.12
CA GLY A 11 -5.51 -15.76 -6.71
C GLY A 11 -6.13 -17.01 -7.34
N SER A 12 -7.24 -17.52 -6.78
CA SER A 12 -7.87 -18.76 -7.24
C SER A 12 -8.83 -18.56 -8.42
N CYS A 13 -9.76 -17.59 -8.31
CA CYS A 13 -10.82 -17.41 -9.32
C CYS A 13 -10.66 -16.14 -10.18
N LYS A 14 -9.59 -15.35 -9.97
CA LYS A 14 -9.30 -14.09 -10.69
C LYS A 14 -10.37 -13.00 -10.60
N LYS A 15 -11.42 -13.20 -9.79
CA LYS A 15 -12.46 -12.22 -9.52
C LYS A 15 -11.85 -10.98 -8.88
N LEU A 16 -12.30 -9.80 -9.30
CA LEU A 16 -11.92 -8.54 -8.68
C LEU A 16 -12.41 -8.52 -7.23
N LEU A 17 -11.48 -8.33 -6.29
CA LEU A 17 -11.77 -8.20 -4.87
C LEU A 17 -12.06 -6.74 -4.56
N PHE A 18 -11.12 -5.86 -4.86
CA PHE A 18 -11.27 -4.42 -4.72
C PHE A 18 -10.27 -3.68 -5.63
N ARG A 19 -10.51 -2.40 -5.81
CA ARG A 19 -9.65 -1.47 -6.53
C ARG A 19 -9.30 -0.33 -5.60
N GLY A 20 -8.01 -0.09 -5.40
CA GLY A 20 -7.58 0.96 -4.49
C GLY A 20 -6.08 0.98 -4.30
N TRP A 21 -5.66 1.69 -3.26
CA TRP A 21 -4.28 1.78 -2.85
C TRP A 21 -4.19 1.41 -1.37
N LEU A 22 -3.36 0.42 -1.05
CA LEU A 22 -3.08 0.07 0.35
C LEU A 22 -1.82 0.83 0.79
N ALA A 23 -2.01 1.86 1.61
CA ALA A 23 -0.96 2.78 2.03
C ALA A 23 -0.04 2.20 3.10
N GLU A 24 -0.58 1.45 4.05
CA GLU A 24 0.15 0.88 5.18
C GLU A 24 -0.51 -0.43 5.65
N GLY A 25 0.31 -1.37 6.09
CA GLY A 25 -0.11 -2.62 6.72
C GLY A 25 -0.49 -3.73 5.74
N GLU A 26 -1.26 -4.68 6.24
CA GLU A 26 -1.72 -5.85 5.49
C GLU A 26 -3.24 -6.01 5.63
N VAL A 27 -3.88 -6.44 4.55
CA VAL A 27 -5.33 -6.72 4.53
C VAL A 27 -5.55 -8.14 4.05
N GLU A 28 -6.32 -8.90 4.81
CA GLU A 28 -6.82 -10.19 4.39
C GLU A 28 -8.21 -10.06 3.80
N VAL A 29 -8.38 -10.52 2.56
CA VAL A 29 -9.66 -10.48 1.87
C VAL A 29 -10.13 -11.88 1.53
N LYS A 30 -11.28 -12.26 2.09
CA LYS A 30 -11.97 -13.51 1.75
C LYS A 30 -12.80 -13.32 0.48
N CYS A 31 -12.50 -14.10 -0.56
CA CYS A 31 -13.27 -14.05 -1.79
C CYS A 31 -14.68 -14.60 -1.58
N ARG A 32 -15.72 -13.82 -1.92
CA ARG A 32 -17.11 -14.27 -1.79
C ARG A 32 -17.49 -15.42 -2.75
N SER A 33 -16.76 -15.60 -3.84
CA SER A 33 -17.10 -16.59 -4.88
C SER A 33 -16.44 -17.96 -4.66
N CYS A 34 -15.15 -18.00 -4.32
CA CYS A 34 -14.42 -19.27 -4.12
C CYS A 34 -14.00 -19.49 -2.67
N HIS A 35 -14.32 -18.57 -1.77
CA HIS A 35 -13.98 -18.60 -0.34
C HIS A 35 -12.48 -18.64 0.00
N ALA A 36 -11.60 -18.56 -1.00
CA ALA A 36 -10.17 -18.41 -0.79
C ALA A 36 -9.85 -17.09 -0.09
N LEU A 37 -8.89 -17.15 0.85
CA LEU A 37 -8.28 -15.98 1.49
C LEU A 37 -7.14 -15.46 0.62
N THR A 38 -7.05 -14.15 0.48
CA THR A 38 -5.95 -13.48 -0.22
C THR A 38 -5.40 -12.39 0.69
N THR A 39 -4.13 -12.49 1.05
CA THR A 39 -3.42 -11.47 1.83
C THR A 39 -2.80 -10.46 0.87
N VAL A 40 -3.04 -9.19 1.12
CA VAL A 40 -2.53 -8.06 0.34
C VAL A 40 -1.68 -7.21 1.26
N ALA A 41 -0.39 -7.08 0.95
CA ALA A 41 0.52 -6.19 1.66
C ALA A 41 0.49 -4.77 1.08
N GLU A 42 0.93 -3.80 1.90
CA GLU A 42 1.12 -2.41 1.51
C GLU A 42 1.88 -2.25 0.20
N SER A 43 1.50 -1.22 -0.55
CA SER A 43 2.15 -0.92 -1.81
C SER A 43 3.45 -0.17 -1.54
N LYS A 44 4.59 -0.82 -1.81
CA LYS A 44 5.93 -0.22 -1.75
C LYS A 44 6.08 0.85 -2.82
N PHE A 45 5.53 2.05 -2.63
CA PHE A 45 5.83 3.14 -3.54
C PHE A 45 5.73 4.51 -2.87
N ASP A 46 6.89 5.13 -2.80
CA ASP A 46 7.12 6.57 -2.59
C ASP A 46 6.40 7.46 -3.62
N GLY A 47 5.65 6.92 -4.59
CA GLY A 47 5.02 7.72 -5.66
C GLY A 47 3.73 8.45 -5.28
N MET A 48 3.21 8.26 -4.05
CA MET A 48 2.30 9.25 -3.44
C MET A 48 3.06 10.34 -2.67
N LEU A 49 4.35 10.14 -2.37
CA LEU A 49 5.19 11.24 -1.91
C LEU A 49 5.40 12.15 -3.12
N CYS A 50 5.16 13.45 -2.91
CA CYS A 50 5.35 14.44 -3.94
C CYS A 50 6.83 14.42 -4.38
N ALA A 51 7.14 13.77 -5.51
CA ALA A 51 8.50 13.61 -6.04
C ALA A 51 9.02 14.90 -6.71
N ILE A 52 8.20 15.95 -6.76
CA ILE A 52 8.59 17.26 -7.27
C ILE A 52 9.45 17.95 -6.21
N VAL A 53 10.75 18.09 -6.51
CA VAL A 53 11.66 18.97 -5.78
C VAL A 53 11.47 20.37 -6.39
N PRO A 54 10.75 21.33 -5.75
CA PRO A 54 10.48 21.48 -4.32
C PRO A 54 8.97 21.65 -4.01
N CYS A 55 8.29 20.62 -3.53
CA CYS A 55 6.95 20.77 -2.99
C CYS A 55 7.01 21.49 -1.63
N PRO A 56 6.45 22.71 -1.47
CA PRO A 56 6.49 23.46 -0.22
C PRO A 56 5.71 22.77 0.92
N HIS A 57 4.85 21.80 0.60
CA HIS A 57 4.14 20.95 1.56
C HIS A 57 4.84 19.62 1.84
N ARG A 58 6.05 19.39 1.31
CA ARG A 58 6.84 18.20 1.65
C ARG A 58 7.28 18.30 3.11
N LEU A 59 6.50 17.68 3.99
CA LEU A 59 6.95 17.39 5.34
C LEU A 59 8.15 16.46 5.21
N VAL A 60 9.35 17.00 5.43
CA VAL A 60 10.56 16.18 5.62
C VAL A 60 10.26 15.29 6.83
N PRO A 61 10.32 13.95 6.71
CA PRO A 61 10.19 13.09 7.87
C PRO A 61 11.31 13.46 8.84
N LYS A 62 10.97 14.15 9.94
CA LYS A 62 11.88 14.25 11.07
C LYS A 62 12.05 12.83 11.57
N ALA A 63 13.30 12.37 11.62
CA ALA A 63 13.71 11.17 12.34
C ALA A 63 13.24 9.83 11.75
N MET A 64 14.00 9.31 10.78
CA MET A 64 14.57 7.97 11.01
C MET A 64 15.61 8.10 12.13
N GLU A 65 15.17 8.37 13.36
CA GLU A 65 16.00 8.15 14.55
C GLU A 65 16.15 6.65 14.69
N LYS A 66 17.24 6.12 14.11
CA LYS A 66 17.74 4.80 14.45
C LYS A 66 17.97 4.78 15.97
N LYS A 67 17.01 4.26 16.74
CA LYS A 67 17.31 3.89 18.13
C LYS A 67 18.40 2.82 18.08
N PRO A 68 19.58 3.03 18.70
CA PRO A 68 20.59 2.00 18.75
C PRO A 68 20.03 0.80 19.54
N LYS A 69 20.07 -0.37 18.91
CA LYS A 69 19.79 -1.66 19.52
C LYS A 69 20.83 -1.89 20.62
N LYS A 70 20.47 -1.70 21.89
CA LYS A 70 21.30 -2.13 23.03
C LYS A 70 21.40 -3.65 23.00
N ILE A 71 22.63 -4.15 23.00
CA ILE A 71 23.03 -5.53 23.31
C ILE A 71 23.00 -5.69 24.83
#